data_AF-Q7P5D2-F1
#
_entry.id   AF-Q7P5D2-F1
#
_cell.length_a   1.000
_cell.length_b   1.000
_cell.length_c   1.000
_cell.angle_alpha   90.00
_cell.angle_beta   90.00
_cell.angle_gamma   90.00
#
_symmetry.space_group_name_H-M   'P 1'
#
loop_
_entity.id
_entity.type
_entity.pdbx_description
1 polymer ?
#
loop_
_entity_poly.entity_id
_entity_poly.type
_entity_poly.pdbx_seq_one_letter_code
_entity_poly.pdbx_strand_id
1 'polypeptide(L)' 'MKEGTEVITIGGIKGTIAFVGEDYVEIRVDKGVKLTFRKSAIANVINNNQQ' A
#
# COMPACT_ATOMS: atom_id res chain seq x y z
N MET A 1 3.06 -7.58 -4.82
CA MET A 1 3.14 -6.37 -3.99
C MET A 1 4.45 -6.45 -3.25
N LYS A 2 5.30 -5.42 -3.35
CA LYS A 2 6.59 -5.39 -2.66
C LYS A 2 6.69 -4.12 -1.82
N GLU A 3 7.58 -4.12 -0.86
CA GLU A 3 7.93 -2.90 -0.11
C GLU A 3 8.45 -1.84 -1.07
N GLY A 4 8.09 -0.58 -0.80
CA GLY A 4 8.40 0.56 -1.66
C GLY A 4 7.43 0.76 -2.83
N THR A 5 6.46 -0.14 -3.05
CA THR A 5 5.43 0.06 -4.08
C THR A 5 4.36 1.06 -3.62
N GLU A 6 3.99 1.98 -4.50
CA GLU A 6 2.83 2.85 -4.29
C GLU A 6 1.53 2.11 -4.51
N VAL A 7 0.55 2.36 -3.65
CA VAL A 7 -0.77 1.71 -3.69
C VAL A 7 -1.86 2.70 -3.38
N ILE A 8 -3.07 2.38 -3.85
CA ILE A 8 -4.31 3.08 -3.50
C ILE A 8 -5.24 2.07 -2.82
N THR A 9 -5.71 2.40 -1.61
CA THR A 9 -6.72 1.61 -0.90
C THR A 9 -8.13 1.90 -1.44
N ILE A 10 -9.11 1.06 -1.11
CA ILE A 10 -10.51 1.24 -1.53
C ILE A 10 -11.07 2.62 -1.13
N GLY A 11 -10.62 3.17 0.00
CA GLY A 11 -11.01 4.51 0.47
C GLY A 11 -10.35 5.67 -0.28
N GLY A 12 -9.60 5.40 -1.36
CA GLY A 12 -8.86 6.42 -2.12
C GLY A 12 -7.59 6.91 -1.44
N ILE A 13 -7.12 6.21 -0.40
CA ILE A 13 -5.88 6.60 0.31
C ILE A 13 -4.69 6.13 -0.51
N LYS A 14 -3.88 7.07 -0.98
CA LYS A 14 -2.59 6.80 -1.60
C LYS A 14 -1.52 6.67 -0.52
N GLY A 15 -0.65 5.68 -0.66
CA GLY A 15 0.52 5.54 0.19
C GLY A 15 1.53 4.55 -0.38
N THR A 16 2.60 4.31 0.37
CA THR A 16 3.67 3.39 -0.02
C THR A 16 3.70 2.19 0.91
N ILE A 17 3.82 0.98 0.37
CA ILE A 17 3.95 -0.23 1.20
C ILE A 17 5.27 -0.16 1.98
N ALA A 18 5.16 -0.19 3.30
CA ALA A 18 6.27 -0.22 4.23
C ALA A 18 6.63 -1.65 4.66
N PHE A 19 5.65 -2.55 4.69
CA PHE A 19 5.84 -3.96 5.05
C PHE A 19 4.77 -4.83 4.41
N VAL A 20 5.13 -6.06 4.03
CA VAL A 20 4.20 -7.07 3.51
C VAL A 20 4.16 -8.27 4.44
N GLY A 21 3.06 -8.40 5.19
CA GLY A 21 2.76 -9.59 5.97
C GLY A 21 2.01 -10.65 5.17
N GLU A 22 1.56 -11.70 5.86
CA GLU A 22 0.83 -12.82 5.24
C GLU A 22 -0.58 -12.42 4.80
N ASP A 23 -1.37 -11.80 5.69
CA ASP A 23 -2.75 -11.37 5.40
C ASP A 23 -2.94 -9.85 5.33
N TYR A 24 -1.92 -9.10 5.72
CA TYR A 24 -1.95 -7.65 5.83
C TYR A 24 -0.71 -6.99 5.21
N VAL A 25 -0.81 -5.70 5.00
CA VAL A 25 0.27 -4.82 4.56
C VAL A 25 0.29 -3.58 5.44
N GLU A 26 1.49 -3.10 5.78
CA GLU A 26 1.64 -1.76 6.35
C GLU A 26 1.85 -0.77 5.22
N ILE A 27 1.11 0.32 5.24
CA ILE A 27 1.21 1.42 4.29
C ILE A 27 1.64 2.67 5.06
N ARG A 28 2.71 3.31 4.59
CA ARG A 28 3.10 4.65 5.03
C ARG A 28 2.33 5.68 4.20
N VAL A 29 1.57 6.54 4.89
CA VAL A 29 0.79 7.62 4.27
C VAL A 29 1.39 9.00 4.54
N ASP A 30 2.14 9.14 5.62
CA ASP A 30 2.87 10.36 5.97
C ASP A 30 4.11 10.02 6.83
N LYS A 31 4.94 11.02 7.13
CA LYS A 31 6.17 10.86 7.93
C LYS A 31 5.84 10.42 9.36
N GLY A 32 6.13 9.16 9.65
CA GLY A 32 5.90 8.56 10.97
C GLY A 32 4.50 7.96 11.14
N VAL A 33 3.61 8.12 10.14
CA VAL A 33 2.26 7.52 10.16
C VAL A 33 2.26 6.28 9.27
N LYS A 34 1.97 5.14 9.91
CA LYS A 34 1.76 3.86 9.24
C LYS A 34 0.36 3.36 9.55
N LEU A 35 -0.27 2.76 8.55
CA LEU A 35 -1.60 2.18 8.65
C LEU A 35 -1.53 0.73 8.18
N THR A 36 -2.16 -0.16 8.94
CA THR A 36 -2.22 -1.58 8.60
C THR A 36 -3.53 -1.87 7.89
N PHE A 37 -3.43 -2.41 6.68
CA PHE A 37 -4.57 -2.79 5.86
C PHE A 37 -4.54 -4.27 5.56
N ARG A 38 -5.70 -4.91 5.49
CA ARG A 38 -5.81 -6.26 4.91
C ARG A 38 -5.47 -6.17 3.43
N LYS A 39 -4.87 -7.22 2.86
CA LYS A 39 -4.57 -7.27 1.42
C LYS A 39 -5.82 -7.06 0.56
N SER A 40 -6.97 -7.55 1.03
CA SER A 40 -8.27 -7.36 0.36
C SER A 40 -8.77 -5.91 0.34
N ALA A 41 -8.21 -5.02 1.18
CA ALA A 41 -8.57 -3.60 1.23
C ALA A 41 -7.76 -2.73 0.25
N ILE A 42 -6.84 -3.33 -0.52
CA ILE A 42 -6.04 -2.63 -1.53
C ILE A 42 -6.75 -2.73 -2.86
N ALA A 43 -7.11 -1.57 -3.43
CA ALA A 43 -7.84 -1.50 -4.68
C ALA A 43 -6.89 -1.61 -5.88
N ASN A 44 -5.83 -0.82 -5.87
CA ASN A 44 -4.88 -0.75 -6.97
C ASN A 44 -3.43 -0.67 -6.48
N VAL A 45 -2.56 -1.36 -7.20
CA VAL A 45 -1.11 -1.30 -7.03
C VAL A 45 -0.55 -0.47 -8.17
N ILE A 46 0.01 0.69 -7.85
CA ILE A 46 0.61 1.58 -8.84
C ILE A 46 2.00 1.03 -9.15
N ASN A 47 2.07 0.19 -10.19
CA ASN A 47 3.34 -0.17 -10.80
C ASN A 47 3.60 0.82 -11.93
N ASN A 48 4.68 1.62 -11.82
CA ASN A 48 5.12 2.57 -12.86
C ASN A 48 5.64 1.88 -14.15
N ASN A 49 5.21 0.64 -14.43
CA ASN A 49 5.56 -0.14 -15.62
C ASN A 49 4.42 -0.13 -16.65
N GLN A 50 3.72 1.00 -16.78
CA GLN A 50 2.90 1.27 -17.96
C GLN A 50 3.60 2.38 -18.74
N GLN A 51 4.48 1.95 -19.64
CA GLN A 51 4.97 2.71 -20.78
C GLN A 51 4.15 2.29 -22.00
#